data_AF-A0AAV5CEN7-F1
#
_entry.id   AF-A0AAV5CEN7-F1
#
_cell.length_a   1.000
_cell.length_b   1.000
_cell.length_c   1.000
_cell.angle_alpha   90.00
_cell.angle_beta   90.00
_cell.angle_gamma   90.00
#
_symmetry.space_group_name_H-M   'P 1'
#
loop_
_entity.id
_entity.type
_entity.pdbx_description
1 polymer ?
#
loop_
_entity_poly.entity_id
_entity_poly.type
_entity_poly.pdbx_seq_one_letter_code
_entity_poly.pdbx_strand_id
1 'polypeptide(L)'
;MALKLPGRVHVGAGGGLSLLLCLLALLPLPHAAVSVVTHLPGFDGPLPFHLETGYVSVDDATGTELFYYFVESERSPATDALLLWLSGGPRCSAFCGLAFEIGPIQFPVKPYDGTLPQLAVNPNSWTQVASILFVDSPVGAGFSYAHDPKGYDIGDISSSMQMTTFIRKVGGSTTLCFIRQRNYN
;
A
#
# COMPACT_ATOMS: atom_id res chain seq x y z
N MET A 1 -45.64 -4.56 -34.38
CA MET A 1 -46.50 -5.50 -33.61
C MET A 1 -46.03 -5.42 -32.16
N ALA A 2 -46.90 -4.94 -31.26
CA ALA A 2 -46.52 -4.52 -29.90
C ALA A 2 -46.12 -5.70 -29.00
N LEU A 3 -44.97 -5.59 -28.32
CA LEU A 3 -44.63 -6.47 -27.20
C LEU A 3 -45.19 -5.91 -25.89
N LYS A 4 -45.85 -6.80 -25.16
CA LYS A 4 -46.66 -6.58 -23.96
C LYS A 4 -45.76 -6.68 -22.72
N LEU A 5 -45.72 -5.64 -21.89
CA LEU A 5 -45.04 -5.67 -20.58
C LEU A 5 -45.91 -6.41 -19.55
N PRO A 6 -45.34 -7.27 -18.67
CA PRO A 6 -46.07 -7.80 -17.54
C PRO A 6 -45.82 -6.98 -16.27
N GLY A 7 -46.86 -6.91 -15.44
CA GLY A 7 -46.73 -7.14 -14.00
C GLY A 7 -46.37 -5.95 -13.11
N ARG A 8 -47.40 -5.29 -12.60
CA ARG A 8 -47.38 -4.39 -11.44
C ARG A 8 -46.83 -5.14 -10.21
N VAL A 9 -45.66 -4.75 -9.71
CA VAL A 9 -45.11 -5.25 -8.45
C VAL A 9 -45.89 -4.63 -7.29
N HIS A 10 -46.53 -5.47 -6.48
CA HIS A 10 -47.18 -5.08 -5.24
C HIS A 10 -46.08 -4.77 -4.19
N VAL A 11 -45.96 -3.51 -3.79
CA VAL A 11 -45.08 -3.10 -2.69
C VAL A 11 -45.76 -3.51 -1.38
N GLY A 12 -45.33 -4.65 -0.82
CA GLY A 12 -45.65 -5.06 0.54
C GLY A 12 -44.80 -4.32 1.55
N ALA A 13 -45.37 -4.05 2.73
CA ALA A 13 -44.80 -3.29 3.84
C ALA A 13 -43.56 -3.95 4.49
N GLY A 14 -42.45 -4.02 3.76
CA GLY A 14 -41.12 -4.48 4.21
C GLY A 14 -40.02 -3.43 3.99
N GLY A 15 -40.39 -2.16 3.82
CA GLY A 15 -39.48 -1.08 3.40
C GLY A 15 -38.37 -0.75 4.39
N GLY A 16 -38.54 -1.05 5.68
CA GLY A 16 -37.53 -0.73 6.71
C GLY A 16 -36.25 -1.55 6.56
N LEU A 17 -36.35 -2.86 6.33
CA LEU A 17 -35.19 -3.74 6.24
C LEU A 17 -34.42 -3.53 4.92
N SER A 18 -35.14 -3.28 3.83
CA SER A 18 -34.55 -2.99 2.52
C SER A 18 -33.87 -1.62 2.47
N LEU A 19 -34.43 -0.59 3.11
CA LEU A 19 -33.74 0.71 3.25
C LEU A 19 -32.50 0.58 4.13
N LEU A 20 -32.55 -0.20 5.22
CA LEU A 20 -31.41 -0.39 6.12
C LEU A 20 -30.24 -1.11 5.43
N LEU A 21 -30.53 -2.14 4.62
CA LEU A 21 -29.54 -2.84 3.79
C LEU A 21 -28.94 -1.93 2.70
N CYS A 22 -29.74 -1.07 2.07
CA CYS A 22 -29.23 -0.07 1.13
C CYS A 22 -28.40 1.02 1.82
N LEU A 23 -28.76 1.46 3.04
CA LEU A 23 -27.98 2.42 3.83
C LEU A 23 -26.62 1.82 4.26
N LEU A 24 -26.58 0.54 4.63
CA LEU A 24 -25.35 -0.16 4.97
C LEU A 24 -24.42 -0.34 3.75
N ALA A 25 -24.97 -0.49 2.55
CA ALA A 25 -24.20 -0.57 1.30
C ALA A 25 -23.66 0.80 0.81
N LEU A 26 -24.16 1.91 1.37
CA LEU A 26 -23.74 3.28 1.06
C LEU A 26 -22.73 3.85 2.06
N LEU A 27 -22.43 3.14 3.15
CA LEU A 27 -21.35 3.53 4.04
C LEU A 27 -20.02 3.33 3.30
N PRO A 28 -19.24 4.39 3.03
CA PRO A 28 -17.89 4.21 2.51
C PRO A 28 -17.12 3.39 3.54
N LEU A 29 -16.73 2.17 3.16
CA LEU A 29 -15.69 1.43 3.87
C LEU A 29 -14.50 2.39 4.03
N PRO A 30 -13.82 2.43 5.18
CA PRO A 30 -12.56 3.16 5.30
C PRO A 30 -11.61 2.59 4.24
N HIS A 31 -11.52 3.27 3.11
CA HIS A 31 -10.48 3.01 2.13
C HIS A 31 -9.20 3.41 2.83
N ALA A 32 -8.29 2.46 2.99
CA ALA A 32 -6.90 2.80 3.27
C ALA A 32 -6.51 3.92 2.28
N ALA A 33 -5.98 5.02 2.80
CA ALA A 33 -5.56 6.15 1.98
C ALA A 33 -4.33 5.71 1.18
N VAL A 34 -4.60 5.12 0.03
CA VAL A 34 -3.63 4.67 -0.96
C VAL A 34 -3.30 5.85 -1.86
N SER A 35 -2.02 6.16 -2.01
CA SER A 35 -1.53 7.23 -2.88
C SER A 35 -0.59 6.65 -3.93
N VAL A 36 -1.03 6.66 -5.18
CA VAL A 36 -0.14 6.36 -6.31
C VAL A 36 0.78 7.55 -6.55
N VAL A 37 2.09 7.31 -6.48
CA VAL A 37 3.13 8.30 -6.72
C VAL A 37 3.51 8.27 -8.19
N THR A 38 3.26 9.36 -8.90
CA THR A 38 3.59 9.48 -10.34
C THR A 38 4.86 10.29 -10.58
N HIS A 39 5.30 11.09 -9.61
CA HIS A 39 6.45 11.98 -9.70
C HIS A 39 7.16 12.03 -8.35
N LEU A 40 8.50 12.09 -8.38
CA LEU A 40 9.32 12.29 -7.18
C LEU A 40 10.20 13.53 -7.36
N PRO A 41 10.36 14.37 -6.32
CA PRO A 41 11.37 15.42 -6.33
C PRO A 41 12.75 14.83 -6.66
N GLY A 42 13.43 15.40 -7.66
CA GLY A 42 14.74 14.96 -8.10
C GLY A 42 14.72 13.89 -9.18
N PHE A 43 13.56 13.35 -9.54
CA PHE A 43 13.40 12.45 -10.68
C PHE A 43 12.92 13.22 -11.92
N ASP A 44 13.58 13.05 -13.05
CA ASP A 44 13.22 13.74 -14.28
C ASP A 44 12.00 13.11 -14.95
N GLY A 45 10.86 13.81 -14.91
CA GLY A 45 9.61 13.38 -15.53
C GLY A 45 8.79 12.40 -14.68
N PRO A 46 7.76 11.75 -15.28
CA PRO A 46 6.96 10.75 -14.58
C PRO A 46 7.76 9.48 -14.30
N LEU A 47 7.44 8.80 -13.20
CA LEU A 47 8.06 7.52 -12.86
C LEU A 47 7.71 6.46 -13.93
N PRO A 48 8.69 5.70 -14.44
CA PRO A 48 8.45 4.65 -15.44
C PRO A 48 7.94 3.33 -14.83
N PHE A 49 7.75 3.29 -13.51
CA PHE A 49 7.24 2.14 -12.75
C PHE A 49 6.10 2.58 -11.83
N HIS A 50 5.26 1.63 -11.42
CA HIS A 50 4.17 1.90 -10.48
C HIS A 50 4.73 1.93 -9.05
N LEU A 51 4.64 3.09 -8.41
CA LEU A 51 4.93 3.27 -7.00
C LEU A 51 3.65 3.70 -6.29
N GLU A 52 3.32 2.98 -5.23
CA GLU A 52 2.20 3.26 -4.34
C GLU A 52 2.73 3.42 -2.92
N THR A 53 2.17 4.35 -2.16
CA THR A 53 2.43 4.47 -0.73
C THR A 53 1.14 4.55 0.05
N GLY A 54 1.22 4.18 1.32
CA GLY A 54 0.07 4.27 2.21
C GLY A 54 0.39 3.85 3.63
N TYR A 55 -0.66 3.89 4.45
CA TYR A 55 -0.62 3.51 5.85
C TYR A 55 -1.54 2.32 6.12
N VAL A 56 -1.15 1.47 7.06
CA VAL A 56 -1.96 0.40 7.59
C VAL A 56 -1.96 0.48 9.10
N SER A 57 -3.13 0.71 9.71
CA SER A 57 -3.30 0.59 11.15
C SER A 57 -2.98 -0.84 11.60
N VAL A 58 -2.07 -0.99 12.56
CA VAL A 58 -1.65 -2.29 13.12
C VAL A 58 -1.94 -2.45 14.61
N ASP A 59 -2.30 -1.36 15.29
CA ASP A 59 -2.79 -1.36 16.68
C ASP A 59 -3.74 -0.19 16.90
N ASP A 60 -5.03 -0.48 17.02
CA ASP A 60 -6.07 0.54 17.22
C ASP A 60 -6.02 1.15 18.63
N ALA A 61 -5.45 0.47 19.63
CA ALA A 61 -5.40 0.96 21.00
C ALA A 61 -4.42 2.14 21.16
N THR A 62 -3.30 2.08 20.45
CA THR A 62 -2.27 3.14 20.43
C THR A 62 -2.38 4.03 19.18
N GLY A 63 -3.27 3.68 18.26
CA GLY A 63 -3.35 4.33 16.95
C GLY A 63 -2.05 4.19 16.17
N THR A 64 -1.45 2.99 16.18
CA THR A 64 -0.21 2.72 15.46
C THR A 64 -0.49 2.42 13.99
N GLU A 65 0.19 3.14 13.11
CA GLU A 65 0.15 2.95 11.66
C GLU A 65 1.54 2.66 11.10
N LEU A 66 1.64 1.60 10.29
CA LEU A 66 2.86 1.33 9.51
C LEU A 66 2.73 1.90 8.10
N PHE A 67 3.75 2.63 7.69
CA PHE A 67 3.92 3.15 6.34
C PHE A 67 4.56 2.11 5.43
N TYR A 68 4.15 2.09 4.16
CA TYR A 68 4.76 1.23 3.16
C TYR A 68 4.98 1.97 1.83
N TYR A 69 5.94 1.43 1.08
CA TYR A 69 6.10 1.64 -0.34
C TYR A 69 5.83 0.31 -1.05
N PHE A 70 4.95 0.32 -2.04
CA PHE A 70 4.70 -0.82 -2.90
C PHE A 70 5.16 -0.47 -4.31
N VAL A 71 6.06 -1.28 -4.86
CA VAL A 71 6.48 -1.19 -6.26
C VAL A 71 5.98 -2.41 -6.99
N GLU A 72 5.17 -2.21 -8.02
CA GLU A 72 4.64 -3.28 -8.86
C GLU A 72 5.77 -3.83 -9.75
N SER A 73 5.75 -5.15 -10.04
CA SER A 73 6.75 -5.72 -10.95
C SER A 73 6.72 -5.05 -12.32
N GLU A 74 7.88 -4.73 -12.88
CA GLU A 74 7.97 -4.08 -14.19
C GLU A 74 7.79 -5.07 -15.37
N ARG A 75 7.83 -6.39 -15.10
CA ARG A 75 7.69 -7.44 -16.13
C ARG A 75 6.27 -7.98 -16.23
N SER A 76 5.81 -8.69 -15.19
CA SER A 76 4.49 -9.34 -15.22
C SER A 76 3.87 -9.33 -13.82
N PRO A 77 3.38 -8.17 -13.34
CA PRO A 77 2.83 -7.99 -11.99
C PRO A 77 1.84 -9.04 -11.52
N ALA A 78 1.04 -9.54 -12.46
CA ALA A 78 -0.02 -10.49 -12.19
C ALA A 78 0.56 -11.84 -11.73
N THR A 79 1.66 -12.28 -12.35
CA THR A 79 2.25 -13.61 -12.16
C THR A 79 3.55 -13.60 -11.38
N ASP A 80 4.25 -12.47 -11.35
CA ASP A 80 5.53 -12.32 -10.68
C ASP A 80 5.35 -12.32 -9.15
N ALA A 81 6.38 -12.78 -8.44
CA ALA A 81 6.29 -12.97 -7.01
C ALA A 81 6.07 -11.64 -6.26
N LEU A 82 5.35 -11.70 -5.14
CA LEU A 82 5.28 -10.60 -4.17
C LEU A 82 6.33 -10.84 -3.09
N LEU A 83 7.25 -9.89 -2.92
CA LEU A 83 8.28 -9.92 -1.90
C LEU A 83 7.99 -8.89 -0.81
N LEU A 84 8.21 -9.27 0.45
CA LEU A 84 8.23 -8.35 1.58
C LEU A 84 9.69 -7.99 1.87
N TRP A 85 10.00 -6.69 1.90
CA TRP A 85 11.33 -6.19 2.26
C TRP A 85 11.29 -5.43 3.58
N LEU A 86 12.14 -5.86 4.52
CA LEU A 86 12.30 -5.24 5.83
C LEU A 86 13.74 -4.81 5.99
N SER A 87 13.97 -3.52 6.20
CA SER A 87 15.31 -3.02 6.53
C SER A 87 15.66 -3.38 7.97
N GLY A 88 16.93 -3.76 8.17
CA GLY A 88 17.45 -4.17 9.48
C GLY A 88 17.82 -2.99 10.39
N GLY A 89 18.44 -3.32 11.54
CA GLY A 89 18.56 -2.40 12.66
C GLY A 89 17.19 -2.18 13.33
N PRO A 90 17.12 -1.68 14.56
CA PRO A 90 15.83 -1.26 15.09
C PRO A 90 15.43 0.07 14.45
N ARG A 91 14.28 0.08 13.76
CA ARG A 91 13.60 1.28 13.24
C ARG A 91 14.32 2.03 12.09
N CYS A 92 15.18 1.37 11.31
CA CYS A 92 15.63 1.99 10.05
C CYS A 92 14.50 1.99 9.02
N SER A 93 14.42 3.03 8.19
CA SER A 93 13.40 3.10 7.15
C SER A 93 13.69 2.12 6.01
N ALA A 94 12.63 1.53 5.47
CA ALA A 94 12.67 0.71 4.27
C ALA A 94 12.92 1.52 2.99
N PHE A 95 12.91 2.86 3.07
CA PHE A 95 13.40 3.72 2.00
C PHE A 95 14.85 3.39 1.61
N CYS A 96 15.67 2.89 2.55
CA CYS A 96 17.01 2.41 2.22
C CYS A 96 16.97 1.25 1.21
N GLY A 97 16.08 0.29 1.41
CA GLY A 97 15.83 -0.79 0.46
C GLY A 97 15.40 -0.28 -0.91
N LEU A 98 14.55 0.74 -0.91
CA LEU A 98 13.97 1.33 -2.11
C LEU A 98 14.98 2.14 -2.94
N ALA A 99 15.91 2.85 -2.30
CA ALA A 99 16.79 3.82 -2.97
C ALA A 99 18.30 3.50 -2.98
N PHE A 100 18.76 2.60 -2.12
CA PHE A 100 20.18 2.26 -2.00
C PHE A 100 20.49 0.77 -2.18
N GLU A 101 19.47 -0.10 -2.12
CA GLU A 101 19.67 -1.55 -2.20
C GLU A 101 19.02 -2.13 -3.46
N ILE A 102 17.75 -2.53 -3.39
CA ILE A 102 17.11 -3.38 -4.41
C ILE A 102 15.97 -2.69 -5.16
N GLY A 103 15.54 -1.49 -4.74
CA GLY A 103 14.43 -0.78 -5.34
C GLY A 103 14.74 -0.09 -6.67
N PRO A 104 13.70 0.50 -7.30
CA PRO A 104 13.72 0.94 -8.70
C PRO A 104 14.40 2.29 -8.90
N ILE A 105 14.76 2.98 -7.82
CA ILE A 105 15.46 4.26 -7.87
C ILE A 105 16.84 4.16 -7.22
N GLN A 106 17.71 5.07 -7.62
CA GLN A 106 19.01 5.24 -7.01
C GLN A 106 19.41 6.71 -7.05
N PHE A 107 20.30 7.09 -6.14
CA PHE A 107 21.02 8.36 -6.21
C PHE A 107 22.28 8.19 -7.07
N PRO A 108 22.39 8.84 -8.24
CA PRO A 108 23.61 8.82 -9.02
C PRO A 108 24.76 9.44 -8.20
N VAL A 109 25.92 8.77 -8.19
CA VAL A 109 27.11 9.29 -7.49
C VAL A 109 27.70 10.44 -8.29
N LYS A 110 27.34 11.68 -7.91
CA LYS A 110 27.82 12.93 -8.50
C LYS A 110 28.21 13.91 -7.38
N PRO A 111 29.14 14.85 -7.61
CA PRO A 111 29.41 15.91 -6.66
C PRO A 111 28.14 16.71 -6.34
N TYR A 112 27.93 17.05 -5.07
CA TYR A 112 26.81 17.88 -4.66
C TYR A 112 27.00 19.31 -5.19
N ASP A 113 26.02 19.79 -5.96
CA ASP A 113 26.04 21.10 -6.61
C ASP A 113 25.22 22.16 -5.88
N GLY A 114 24.70 21.84 -4.68
CA GLY A 114 23.84 22.74 -3.91
C GLY A 114 22.36 22.68 -4.30
N THR A 115 21.98 21.84 -5.27
CA THR A 115 20.60 21.66 -5.72
C THR A 115 19.97 20.39 -5.14
N LEU A 116 18.71 20.12 -5.48
CA LEU A 116 18.04 18.90 -5.04
C LEU A 116 18.78 17.66 -5.58
N PRO A 117 19.08 16.64 -4.75
CA PRO A 117 19.70 15.42 -5.24
C PRO A 117 18.90 14.79 -6.37
N GLN A 118 19.58 14.43 -7.46
CA GLN A 118 18.96 13.72 -8.58
C GLN A 118 18.67 12.27 -8.20
N LEU A 119 17.54 11.77 -8.69
CA LEU A 119 17.15 10.37 -8.69
C LEU A 119 17.20 9.86 -10.13
N ALA A 120 17.61 8.62 -10.29
CA ALA A 120 17.58 7.91 -11.57
C ALA A 120 17.00 6.51 -11.37
N VAL A 121 16.57 5.89 -12.47
CA VAL A 121 16.20 4.46 -12.47
C VAL A 121 17.42 3.62 -12.07
N ASN A 122 17.18 2.62 -11.23
CA ASN A 122 18.13 1.56 -10.94
C ASN A 122 17.91 0.40 -11.93
N PRO A 123 18.78 0.20 -12.94
CA PRO A 123 18.63 -0.85 -13.94
C PRO A 123 18.87 -2.26 -13.38
N ASN A 124 19.28 -2.39 -12.12
CA ASN A 124 19.50 -3.67 -11.44
C ASN A 124 18.44 -3.92 -10.35
N SER A 125 17.34 -3.16 -10.36
CA SER A 125 16.30 -3.34 -9.36
C SER A 125 15.67 -4.72 -9.42
N TRP A 126 15.35 -5.27 -8.26
CA TRP A 126 14.61 -6.53 -8.13
C TRP A 126 13.15 -6.39 -8.60
N THR A 127 12.64 -5.16 -8.71
CA THR A 127 11.27 -4.89 -9.21
C THR A 127 11.10 -5.27 -10.67
N GLN A 128 12.20 -5.46 -11.41
CA GLN A 128 12.18 -6.00 -12.77
C GLN A 128 11.52 -7.38 -12.88
N VAL A 129 11.47 -8.16 -11.80
CA VAL A 129 10.93 -9.54 -11.82
C VAL A 129 10.06 -9.90 -10.62
N ALA A 130 9.77 -8.93 -9.73
CA ALA A 130 8.93 -9.12 -8.57
C ALA A 130 8.20 -7.84 -8.20
N SER A 131 7.02 -7.95 -7.62
CA SER A 131 6.39 -6.84 -6.91
C SER A 131 6.95 -6.81 -5.48
N ILE A 132 7.29 -5.64 -4.95
CA ILE A 132 7.97 -5.54 -3.66
C ILE A 132 7.25 -4.56 -2.74
N LEU A 133 6.99 -5.02 -1.51
CA LEU A 133 6.43 -4.25 -0.42
C LEU A 133 7.52 -3.91 0.59
N PHE A 134 7.97 -2.66 0.58
CA PHE A 134 8.93 -2.10 1.53
C PHE A 134 8.16 -1.51 2.71
N VAL A 135 8.42 -1.99 3.92
CA VAL A 135 7.63 -1.58 5.10
C VAL A 135 8.53 -0.93 6.13
N ASP A 136 8.19 0.29 6.53
CA ASP A 136 8.81 0.96 7.66
C ASP A 136 8.35 0.27 8.95
N SER A 137 9.17 -0.65 9.48
CA SER A 137 8.83 -1.48 10.64
C SER A 137 9.99 -1.59 11.61
N PRO A 138 9.75 -1.65 12.94
CA PRO A 138 8.45 -1.44 13.60
C PRO A 138 8.03 0.03 13.60
N VAL A 139 6.94 0.36 14.30
CA VAL A 139 6.55 1.75 14.56
C VAL A 139 7.72 2.63 15.01
N GLY A 140 7.78 3.83 14.44
CA GLY A 140 8.90 4.78 14.59
C GLY A 140 10.02 4.61 13.56
N ALA A 141 9.97 3.59 12.70
CA ALA A 141 10.78 3.55 11.49
C ALA A 141 10.24 4.54 10.46
N GLY A 142 11.12 5.32 9.81
CA GLY A 142 10.76 6.19 8.70
C GLY A 142 9.49 7.02 8.95
N PHE A 143 8.43 6.76 8.19
CA PHE A 143 7.15 7.44 8.28
C PHE A 143 6.10 6.74 9.15
N SER A 144 6.40 5.56 9.70
CA SER A 144 5.50 4.82 10.61
C SER A 144 5.42 5.48 11.99
N TYR A 145 4.22 5.60 12.54
CA TYR A 145 3.97 6.37 13.75
C TYR A 145 2.86 5.78 14.63
N ALA A 146 2.78 6.25 15.89
CA ALA A 146 1.67 5.98 16.78
C ALA A 146 1.10 7.30 17.33
N HIS A 147 -0.21 7.38 17.46
CA HIS A 147 -0.89 8.52 18.07
C HIS A 147 -0.67 8.59 19.59
N ASP A 148 -0.65 7.44 20.28
CA ASP A 148 -0.27 7.34 21.69
C ASP A 148 1.24 7.05 21.80
N PRO A 149 2.02 7.87 22.54
CA PRO A 149 3.43 7.61 22.82
C PRO A 149 3.75 6.21 23.36
N LYS A 150 2.80 5.55 24.05
CA LYS A 150 2.95 4.16 24.51
C LYS A 150 3.10 3.16 23.36
N GLY A 151 2.62 3.48 22.17
CA GLY A 151 2.80 2.62 20.98
C GLY A 151 4.26 2.43 20.59
N TYR A 152 5.16 3.33 21.03
CA TYR A 152 6.60 3.21 20.75
C TYR A 152 7.35 2.26 21.71
N ASP A 153 6.69 1.80 22.78
CA ASP A 153 7.23 0.74 23.66
C ASP A 153 7.10 -0.62 22.95
N ILE A 154 8.11 -0.92 22.12
CA ILE A 154 8.09 -2.04 21.18
C ILE A 154 9.33 -2.92 21.36
N GLY A 155 9.11 -4.23 21.40
CA GLY A 155 10.15 -5.26 21.31
C GLY A 155 9.87 -6.25 20.18
N ASP A 156 10.65 -7.33 20.11
CA ASP A 156 10.60 -8.27 18.98
C ASP A 156 9.23 -8.94 18.80
N ILE A 157 8.57 -9.31 19.92
CA ILE A 157 7.25 -9.96 19.89
C ILE A 157 6.20 -8.98 19.36
N SER A 158 6.14 -7.77 19.92
CA SER A 158 5.14 -6.78 19.52
C SER A 158 5.39 -6.27 18.10
N SER A 159 6.65 -6.11 17.68
CA SER A 159 7.04 -5.81 16.29
C SER A 159 6.56 -6.91 15.33
N SER A 160 6.77 -8.18 15.67
CA SER A 160 6.30 -9.32 14.87
C SER A 160 4.77 -9.37 14.77
N MET A 161 4.08 -9.01 15.84
CA MET A 161 2.61 -8.90 15.85
C MET A 161 2.11 -7.75 14.96
N GLN A 162 2.77 -6.58 14.99
CA GLN A 162 2.46 -5.47 14.08
C GLN A 162 2.58 -5.91 12.63
N MET A 163 3.69 -6.57 12.26
CA MET A 163 3.91 -7.09 10.91
C MET A 163 2.89 -8.16 10.51
N THR A 164 2.52 -9.05 11.43
CA THR A 164 1.49 -10.06 11.18
C THR A 164 0.13 -9.41 10.89
N THR A 165 -0.25 -8.40 11.66
CA THR A 165 -1.47 -7.61 11.42
C THR A 165 -1.41 -6.89 10.09
N PHE A 166 -0.27 -6.25 9.79
CA PHE A 166 -0.02 -5.57 8.52
C PHE A 166 -0.24 -6.51 7.33
N ILE A 167 0.43 -7.66 7.29
CA ILE A 167 0.32 -8.62 6.17
C ILE A 167 -1.11 -9.15 6.03
N ARG A 168 -1.80 -9.43 7.14
CA ARG A 168 -3.20 -9.87 7.11
C ARG A 168 -4.12 -8.80 6.53
N LYS A 169 -3.95 -7.54 6.95
CA LYS A 169 -4.75 -6.41 6.45
C LYS A 169 -4.43 -6.12 4.99
N VAL A 170 -3.17 -6.11 4.58
CA VAL A 170 -2.76 -5.90 3.19
C VAL A 170 -3.25 -7.04 2.29
N GLY A 171 -3.07 -8.29 2.70
CA GLY A 171 -3.52 -9.47 1.95
C GLY A 171 -5.04 -9.62 1.87
N GLY A 172 -5.77 -9.08 2.86
CA GLY A 172 -7.23 -8.98 2.84
C GLY A 172 -7.78 -7.68 2.22
N SER A 173 -6.92 -6.68 1.99
CA SER A 173 -7.31 -5.37 1.45
C SER A 173 -7.56 -5.46 -0.06
N THR A 174 -8.54 -4.70 -0.52
CA THR A 174 -8.87 -4.55 -1.93
C THR A 174 -7.68 -4.13 -2.78
N THR A 175 -6.66 -3.47 -2.22
CA THR A 175 -5.43 -3.09 -2.92
C THR A 175 -4.67 -4.29 -3.48
N LEU A 176 -4.39 -5.30 -2.65
CA LEU A 176 -3.77 -6.54 -3.13
C LEU A 176 -4.79 -7.40 -3.88
N CYS A 177 -6.08 -7.28 -3.54
CA CYS A 177 -7.15 -7.89 -4.34
C CYS A 177 -7.20 -7.30 -5.76
N PHE A 178 -6.91 -6.02 -5.99
CA PHE A 178 -6.85 -5.39 -7.31
C PHE A 178 -5.67 -5.94 -8.12
N ILE A 179 -4.51 -6.13 -7.49
CA ILE A 179 -3.37 -6.86 -8.07
C ILE A 179 -3.80 -8.29 -8.44
N ARG A 180 -4.57 -8.95 -7.56
CA ARG A 180 -5.15 -10.29 -7.79
C ARG A 180 -6.38 -10.32 -8.72
N GLN A 181 -7.02 -9.20 -9.03
CA GLN A 181 -8.19 -9.09 -9.93
C GLN A 181 -7.77 -8.68 -11.34
N ARG A 182 -6.63 -8.00 -11.52
CA ARG A 182 -5.94 -7.89 -12.83
C ARG A 182 -5.42 -9.24 -13.36
N ASN A 183 -5.46 -10.29 -12.54
CA ASN A 183 -5.09 -11.67 -12.91
C ASN A 183 -6.20 -12.46 -13.64
N TYR A 184 -7.39 -11.89 -13.89
CA TYR A 184 -8.54 -12.65 -14.41
C TYR A 184 -9.23 -12.05 -15.66
N ASN A 185 -8.64 -11.05 -16.31
CA ASN A 185 -9.11 -10.52 -17.60
C ASN A 185 -7.98 -10.50 -18.63
#